data_AF-A0AAF0B4H7-F1
#
_entry.id   AF-A0AAF0B4H7-F1
#
_cell.length_a   1.000
_cell.length_b   1.000
_cell.length_c   1.000
_cell.angle_alpha   90.00
_cell.angle_beta   90.00
_cell.angle_gamma   90.00
#
_symmetry.space_group_name_H-M   'P 1'
#
loop_
_entity.id
_entity.type
_entity.pdbx_description
1 polymer ?
#
loop_
_entity_poly.entity_id
_entity_poly.type
_entity_poly.pdbx_seq_one_letter_code
_entity_poly.pdbx_strand_id
1 'polypeptide(L)'
;MGFHIQRYIAMMGRGINPKTWKRMWADYKDKQIIHLYNGMAEFTNTQIAQVARVYHYRYWWWANPFGMGLVFYLGYKAWYMIYMNHKQRKVAQVVASAYGQGGQWLNPVPK
;
A
#
# COMPACT_ATOMS: atom_id res chain seq x y z
N MET A 1 -14.56 9.19 -12.19
CA MET A 1 -13.27 9.44 -11.53
C MET A 1 -12.54 8.12 -11.33
N GLY A 2 -11.34 8.03 -11.90
CA GLY A 2 -10.41 6.91 -11.94
C GLY A 2 -10.30 6.13 -10.64
N PHE A 3 -10.59 4.84 -10.74
CA PHE A 3 -10.92 3.90 -9.66
C PHE A 3 -10.48 4.28 -8.23
N HIS A 4 -11.42 4.81 -7.45
CA HIS A 4 -11.46 4.88 -5.97
C HIS A 4 -10.19 5.29 -5.19
N ILE A 5 -9.13 5.82 -5.81
CA ILE A 5 -7.88 6.24 -5.11
C ILE A 5 -8.18 7.20 -3.95
N GLN A 6 -9.05 8.20 -4.19
CA GLN A 6 -9.51 9.12 -3.14
C GLN A 6 -10.23 8.40 -1.99
N ARG A 7 -11.02 7.36 -2.29
CA ARG A 7 -11.70 6.56 -1.26
C ARG A 7 -10.69 5.77 -0.43
N TYR A 8 -9.66 5.20 -1.05
CA TYR A 8 -8.57 4.53 -0.32
C TYR A 8 -7.81 5.50 0.59
N ILE A 9 -7.52 6.72 0.14
CA ILE A 9 -6.92 7.76 0.98
C ILE A 9 -7.84 8.11 2.17
N ALA A 10 -9.14 8.28 1.93
CA ALA A 10 -10.12 8.51 2.99
C ALA A 10 -10.27 7.31 3.94
N MET A 11 -10.08 6.08 3.45
CA MET A 11 -10.03 4.88 4.30
C MET A 11 -8.78 4.88 5.18
N MET A 12 -7.61 5.25 4.64
CA MET A 12 -6.39 5.40 5.43
C MET A 12 -6.54 6.46 6.52
N GLY A 13 -7.11 7.63 6.19
CA GLY A 13 -7.37 8.70 7.16
C GLY A 13 -8.34 8.25 8.27
N ARG A 14 -9.36 7.45 7.94
CA ARG A 14 -10.23 6.82 8.95
C ARG A 14 -9.50 5.75 9.75
N GLY A 15 -8.60 5.00 9.13
CA GLY A 15 -7.85 3.91 9.73
C GLY A 15 -6.82 4.36 10.78
N ILE A 16 -6.34 5.61 10.72
CA ILE A 16 -5.46 6.19 11.74
C ILE A 16 -6.22 6.99 12.81
N ASN A 17 -7.54 7.15 12.68
CA ASN A 17 -8.34 7.96 13.59
C ASN A 17 -8.78 7.14 14.81
N PRO A 18 -8.41 7.52 16.05
CA PRO A 18 -8.77 6.78 17.27
C PRO A 18 -10.28 6.63 17.49
N LYS A 19 -11.09 7.59 17.02
CA LYS A 19 -12.56 7.48 17.10
C LYS A 19 -13.07 6.30 16.27
N THR A 20 -12.44 6.01 15.14
CA THR A 20 -12.77 4.84 14.32
C THR A 20 -12.38 3.56 15.04
N TRP A 21 -11.26 3.54 15.76
CA TRP A 21 -10.83 2.34 16.51
C TRP A 21 -11.81 1.97 17.60
N LYS A 22 -12.33 2.96 18.36
CA LYS A 22 -13.36 2.71 19.37
C LYS A 22 -14.64 2.12 18.76
N ARG A 23 -15.05 2.62 17.58
CA ARG A 23 -16.20 2.09 16.84
C ARG A 23 -15.95 0.65 16.39
N MET A 24 -14.80 0.39 15.75
CA MET A 24 -14.40 -0.95 15.35
C MET A 24 -14.36 -1.91 16.54
N TRP A 25 -13.81 -1.50 17.67
CA TRP A 25 -13.79 -2.33 18.88
C TRP A 25 -15.20 -2.77 19.30
N ALA A 26 -16.16 -1.84 19.31
CA ALA A 26 -17.56 -2.18 19.60
C ALA A 26 -18.17 -3.10 18.53
N ASP A 27 -17.90 -2.82 17.25
CA ASP A 27 -18.44 -3.57 16.11
C ASP A 27 -17.89 -5.01 16.00
N TYR A 28 -16.73 -5.29 16.58
CA TYR A 28 -16.03 -6.57 16.52
C TYR A 28 -15.94 -7.31 17.86
N LYS A 29 -16.49 -6.76 18.95
CA LYS A 29 -16.38 -7.32 20.31
C LYS A 29 -16.73 -8.81 20.39
N ASP A 30 -17.78 -9.23 19.68
CA ASP A 30 -18.30 -10.60 19.73
C ASP A 30 -18.10 -11.36 18.40
N LYS A 31 -17.25 -10.84 17.50
CA LYS A 31 -17.00 -11.45 16.19
C LYS A 31 -15.73 -12.31 16.20
N GLN A 32 -15.84 -13.50 15.63
CA GLN A 32 -14.67 -14.33 15.32
C GLN A 32 -13.82 -13.75 14.18
N ILE A 33 -12.53 -14.06 14.20
CA ILE A 33 -11.56 -13.61 13.19
C ILE A 33 -11.95 -14.02 11.76
N ILE A 34 -12.65 -15.15 11.60
CA ILE A 34 -13.11 -15.61 10.29
C ILE A 34 -14.10 -14.65 9.63
N HIS A 35 -14.94 -13.95 10.42
CA HIS A 35 -15.85 -12.94 9.89
C HIS A 35 -15.09 -11.72 9.36
N LEU A 36 -13.99 -11.34 10.02
CA LEU A 36 -13.12 -10.27 9.54
C LEU A 36 -12.45 -10.67 8.23
N TYR A 37 -11.88 -11.88 8.17
CA TYR A 37 -11.24 -12.40 6.96
C TYR A 37 -12.21 -12.46 5.78
N ASN A 38 -13.39 -13.06 5.97
CA ASN A 38 -14.41 -13.18 4.92
C ASN A 38 -14.89 -11.81 4.45
N GLY A 39 -15.11 -10.86 5.37
CA GLY A 39 -15.49 -9.49 4.99
C GLY A 39 -14.42 -8.77 4.18
N MET A 40 -13.14 -8.94 4.53
CA MET A 40 -12.03 -8.36 3.77
C MET A 40 -11.86 -9.02 2.39
N ALA A 41 -12.05 -10.33 2.30
CA ALA A 41 -12.01 -11.07 1.05
C ALA A 41 -13.15 -10.62 0.11
N GLU A 42 -14.38 -10.52 0.62
CA GLU A 42 -15.53 -10.05 -0.15
C GLU A 42 -15.38 -8.60 -0.62
N PHE A 43 -14.89 -7.72 0.26
CA PHE A 43 -14.59 -6.34 -0.10
C PHE A 43 -13.57 -6.28 -1.25
N THR A 44 -12.48 -7.03 -1.13
CA THR A 44 -11.41 -7.07 -2.14
C THR A 44 -11.91 -7.65 -3.46
N ASN A 45 -12.66 -8.75 -3.41
CA ASN A 45 -13.27 -9.38 -4.58
C ASN A 45 -14.20 -8.40 -5.31
N THR A 46 -15.02 -7.66 -4.56
CA THR A 46 -15.93 -6.65 -5.14
C THR A 46 -15.16 -5.56 -5.89
N GLN A 47 -14.03 -5.10 -5.36
CA GLN A 47 -13.18 -4.11 -6.05
C GLN A 47 -12.60 -4.67 -7.36
N ILE A 48 -12.09 -5.90 -7.34
CA ILE A 48 -11.51 -6.55 -8.52
C ILE A 48 -12.59 -6.85 -9.57
N ALA A 49 -13.74 -7.38 -9.15
CA ALA A 49 -14.86 -7.71 -10.03
C ALA A 49 -15.42 -6.46 -10.72
N GLN A 50 -15.53 -5.33 -10.01
CA GLN A 50 -15.94 -4.06 -10.61
C GLN A 50 -14.98 -3.62 -11.71
N VAL A 51 -13.67 -3.69 -11.45
CA VAL A 51 -12.65 -3.34 -12.44
C VAL A 51 -12.76 -4.24 -13.67
N ALA A 52 -12.77 -5.57 -13.46
CA ALA A 52 -12.85 -6.54 -14.55
C ALA A 52 -14.11 -6.32 -15.41
N ARG A 53 -15.27 -6.09 -14.77
CA ARG A 53 -16.53 -5.89 -15.48
C ARG A 53 -16.55 -4.59 -16.27
N VAL A 54 -16.16 -3.48 -15.63
CA VAL A 54 -16.27 -2.12 -16.19
C VAL A 54 -15.21 -1.88 -17.28
N TYR A 55 -14.08 -2.58 -17.23
CA TYR A 55 -13.01 -2.49 -18.24
C TYR A 55 -13.50 -2.78 -19.67
N HIS A 56 -14.52 -3.63 -19.83
CA HIS A 56 -15.04 -4.00 -21.15
C HIS A 56 -15.82 -2.89 -21.86
N TYR A 57 -16.40 -1.93 -21.15
CA TYR A 57 -17.36 -0.98 -21.74
C TYR A 57 -17.21 0.46 -21.25
N ARG A 58 -16.20 0.76 -20.43
CA ARG A 58 -15.99 2.12 -19.91
C ARG A 58 -14.52 2.46 -19.80
N TYR A 59 -14.21 3.70 -20.18
CA TYR A 59 -12.90 4.30 -19.99
C TYR A 59 -12.90 5.28 -18.81
N TRP A 60 -11.81 5.26 -18.04
CA TRP A 60 -11.56 6.25 -16.99
C TRP A 60 -10.79 7.46 -17.54
N TRP A 61 -10.75 8.56 -16.78
CA TRP A 61 -10.02 9.77 -17.19
C TRP A 61 -8.52 9.56 -17.40
N TRP A 62 -7.94 8.51 -16.82
CA TRP A 62 -6.53 8.14 -16.97
C TRP A 62 -6.30 7.07 -18.04
N ALA A 63 -7.32 6.72 -18.84
CA ALA A 63 -7.19 5.76 -19.92
C ALA A 63 -6.04 6.16 -20.87
N ASN A 64 -5.19 5.18 -21.19
CA ASN A 64 -3.96 5.37 -21.94
C ASN A 64 -3.66 4.08 -22.73
N PRO A 65 -2.74 4.10 -23.72
CA PRO A 65 -2.42 2.92 -24.54
C PRO A 65 -1.88 1.71 -23.75
N PHE A 66 -1.33 1.93 -22.55
CA PHE A 66 -0.86 0.87 -21.65
C PHE A 66 -1.94 0.40 -20.67
N GLY A 67 -3.17 0.90 -20.81
CA GLY A 67 -4.33 0.54 -20.00
C GLY A 67 -4.08 0.68 -18.50
N MET A 68 -4.44 -0.36 -17.76
CA MET A 68 -4.24 -0.44 -16.31
C MET A 68 -2.78 -0.67 -15.89
N GLY A 69 -1.91 -1.12 -16.81
CA GLY A 69 -0.50 -1.38 -16.51
C GLY A 69 0.21 -0.14 -15.96
N LEU A 70 -0.07 1.03 -16.56
CA LEU A 70 0.48 2.30 -16.10
C LEU A 70 0.00 2.66 -14.68
N VAL A 71 -1.27 2.38 -14.34
CA VAL A 71 -1.83 2.66 -13.02
C VAL A 71 -1.18 1.78 -11.96
N PHE A 72 -1.02 0.48 -12.23
CA PHE A 72 -0.34 -0.44 -11.31
C PHE A 72 1.14 -0.08 -11.15
N TYR A 73 1.83 0.28 -12.23
CA TYR A 73 3.21 0.76 -12.18
C TYR A 73 3.34 2.01 -11.29
N LEU A 74 2.48 3.00 -11.47
CA LEU A 74 2.49 4.21 -10.65
C LEU A 74 2.18 3.92 -9.18
N GLY A 75 1.25 2.99 -8.90
CA GLY A 75 0.98 2.51 -7.54
C GLY A 75 2.22 1.87 -6.89
N TYR A 76 2.89 0.96 -7.60
CA TYR A 76 4.13 0.35 -7.15
C TYR A 76 5.24 1.40 -6.93
N LYS A 77 5.41 2.31 -7.89
CA LYS A 77 6.45 3.35 -7.83
C LYS A 77 6.21 4.30 -6.67
N ALA A 78 4.96 4.69 -6.41
CA ALA A 78 4.59 5.50 -5.25
C ALA A 78 4.92 4.78 -3.93
N TRP A 79 4.53 3.51 -3.79
CA TRP A 79 4.90 2.70 -2.61
C TRP A 79 6.42 2.62 -2.42
N TYR A 80 7.16 2.36 -3.49
CA TYR A 80 8.62 2.26 -3.45
C TYR A 80 9.25 3.57 -2.96
N MET A 81 8.84 4.71 -3.52
CA MET A 81 9.40 6.01 -3.14
C MET A 81 9.02 6.43 -1.72
N ILE A 82 7.79 6.16 -1.29
CA ILE A 82 7.32 6.56 0.04
C ILE A 82 7.94 5.68 1.14
N TYR A 83 7.96 4.35 0.93
CA TYR A 83 8.38 3.42 1.96
C TYR A 83 9.82 2.94 1.78
N MET A 84 10.13 2.33 0.64
CA MET A 84 11.42 1.67 0.43
C MET A 84 12.58 2.67 0.40
N ASN A 85 12.42 3.78 -0.31
CA ASN A 85 13.45 4.82 -0.39
C ASN A 85 13.68 5.49 0.97
N HIS A 86 12.60 5.77 1.71
CA HIS A 86 12.71 6.29 3.09
C HIS A 86 13.44 5.31 4.01
N LYS A 87 13.16 4.01 3.90
CA LYS A 87 13.88 2.95 4.62
C LYS A 87 15.37 2.93 4.25
N GLN A 88 15.69 2.96 2.95
CA GLN A 88 17.08 2.99 2.47
C GLN A 88 17.84 4.20 2.99
N ARG A 89 17.21 5.39 3.02
CA ARG A 89 17.81 6.60 3.58
C ARG A 89 18.16 6.44 5.07
N LYS A 90 17.24 5.88 5.87
CA LYS A 90 17.52 5.60 7.29
C LYS A 90 18.66 4.61 7.46
N VAL A 91 18.66 3.53 6.68
CA VAL A 91 19.75 2.53 6.70
C VAL A 91 21.08 3.17 6.33
N ALA A 92 21.12 4.01 5.30
CA ALA A 92 22.35 4.70 4.91
C ALA A 92 22.91 5.57 6.05
N GLN A 93 22.04 6.30 6.77
CA GLN A 93 22.46 7.08 7.95
C GLN A 93 23.00 6.19 9.07
N VAL A 94 22.31 5.09 9.37
CA VAL A 94 22.76 4.12 10.39
C VAL A 94 24.12 3.55 10.03
N VAL A 95 24.29 3.08 8.79
CA VAL A 95 25.55 2.48 8.35
C VAL A 95 26.68 3.51 8.34
N ALA A 96 26.42 4.71 7.83
CA ALA A 96 27.41 5.79 7.86
C ALA A 96 27.85 6.14 9.28
N SER A 97 26.92 6.16 10.24
CA SER A 97 27.23 6.45 11.65
C SER A 97 27.99 5.33 12.37
N ALA A 98 27.75 4.07 11.99
CA ALA A 98 28.33 2.91 12.66
C ALA A 98 29.66 2.46 12.06
N TYR A 99 29.78 2.48 10.73
CA TYR A 99 30.88 1.86 9.98
C TYR A 99 31.50 2.79 8.93
N GLY A 100 31.08 4.06 8.85
CA GLY A 100 31.43 4.96 7.75
C GLY A 100 30.59 4.72 6.49
N GLN A 101 30.57 5.71 5.59
CA GLN A 101 29.81 5.62 4.34
C GLN A 101 30.35 4.46 3.49
N GLY A 102 29.48 3.51 3.12
CA GLY A 102 29.90 2.31 2.39
C GLY A 102 30.53 1.22 3.27
N GLY A 103 30.52 1.39 4.60
CA GLY A 103 31.09 0.45 5.57
C GLY A 103 30.55 -0.98 5.45
N GLN A 104 29.29 -1.12 5.03
CA GLN A 104 28.66 -2.41 4.77
C GLN A 104 29.23 -3.17 3.56
N TRP A 105 30.03 -2.50 2.73
CA TRP A 105 30.65 -3.05 1.53
C TRP A 105 32.18 -3.06 1.61
N LEU A 106 32.75 -2.86 2.81
CA LEU A 106 34.19 -3.02 3.01
C LEU A 106 34.62 -4.47 2.78
N ASN A 107 35.82 -4.64 2.22
CA ASN A 107 36.44 -5.95 2.09
C ASN A 107 36.70 -6.57 3.47
N PRO A 108 36.71 -7.91 3.58
CA PRO A 108 37.10 -8.56 4.82
C PRO A 108 38.53 -8.18 5.21
N VAL A 109 38.80 -8.20 6.51
CA VAL A 109 40.14 -7.94 7.05
C VAL A 109 41.13 -8.98 6.47
N PRO A 110 42.24 -8.56 5.82
CA PRO A 110 43.26 -9.48 5.33
C PRO A 110 43.82 -10.36 6.46
N LYS A 111 44.10 -11.63 6.16
CA LYS A 111 44.74 -12.57 7.09
C LYS A 111 46.25 -12.43 7.08
#